data_AF-A0A3S4PF48-F1
#
_entry.id   AF-A0A3S4PF48-F1
#
_cell.length_a   1.000
_cell.length_b   1.000
_cell.length_c   1.000
_cell.angle_alpha   90.00
_cell.angle_beta   90.00
_cell.angle_gamma   90.00
#
_symmetry.space_group_name_H-M   'P 1'
#
loop_
_entity.id
_entity.type
_entity.pdbx_description
1 polymer ?
#
loop_
_entity_poly.entity_id
_entity_poly.type
_entity_poly.pdbx_seq_one_letter_code
_entity_poly.pdbx_strand_id
1 'polypeptide(L)'
;MCNSFSFLLPMGMVDAELIPEHCGIIEFYHNVDTWETEFYPIRQPKKLHEDSYWKLNDKDLFIRKMALNLLQRKMEIKGKHEELIFKNPFEIKKLK
;
A
#
# COMPACT_ATOMS: atom_id res chain seq x y z
N MET A 1 -12.60 3.43 3.15
CA MET A 1 -13.95 3.46 2.55
C MET A 1 -13.79 3.67 1.06
N CYS A 2 -14.35 2.79 0.23
CA CYS A 2 -14.22 2.85 -1.22
C CYS A 2 -15.60 2.67 -1.86
N ASN A 3 -15.83 3.36 -2.97
CA ASN A 3 -17.11 3.29 -3.68
C ASN A 3 -17.20 2.04 -4.56
N SER A 4 -16.07 1.44 -4.90
CA SER A 4 -15.93 0.19 -5.64
C SER A 4 -14.73 -0.56 -5.08
N PHE A 5 -14.80 -1.89 -5.01
CA PHE A 5 -13.75 -2.73 -4.43
C PHE A 5 -13.38 -3.88 -5.36
N SER A 6 -12.10 -4.11 -5.57
CA SER A 6 -11.58 -5.24 -6.35
C SER A 6 -10.54 -6.02 -5.56
N PHE A 7 -10.59 -7.35 -5.67
CA PHE A 7 -9.52 -8.23 -5.21
C PHE A 7 -8.41 -8.32 -6.28
N LEU A 8 -7.16 -8.29 -5.82
CA LEU A 8 -5.99 -8.59 -6.63
C LEU A 8 -5.41 -9.93 -6.15
N LEU A 9 -5.48 -10.96 -6.99
CA LEU A 9 -5.19 -12.34 -6.60
C LEU A 9 -4.25 -13.02 -7.59
N PRO A 10 -3.38 -13.95 -7.15
CA PRO A 10 -2.66 -14.82 -8.07
C PRO A 10 -3.66 -15.69 -8.85
N MET A 11 -3.42 -15.88 -10.14
CA MET A 11 -4.25 -16.74 -10.99
C MET A 11 -4.48 -18.12 -10.36
N GLY A 12 -5.75 -18.53 -10.28
CA GLY A 12 -6.14 -19.86 -9.82
C GLY A 12 -6.04 -20.11 -8.31
N MET A 13 -5.72 -19.09 -7.50
CA MET A 13 -5.58 -19.25 -6.04
C MET A 13 -6.93 -19.36 -5.31
N VAL A 14 -7.97 -18.68 -5.80
CA VAL A 14 -9.30 -18.61 -5.17
C VAL A 14 -10.35 -18.73 -6.25
N ASP A 15 -11.39 -19.53 -6.00
CA ASP A 15 -12.54 -19.61 -6.89
C ASP A 15 -13.32 -18.28 -6.89
N ALA A 16 -13.65 -17.79 -8.08
CA ALA A 16 -14.40 -16.55 -8.29
C ALA A 16 -15.80 -16.58 -7.64
N GLU A 17 -16.38 -17.77 -7.45
CA GLU A 17 -17.67 -17.97 -6.78
C GLU A 17 -17.63 -17.66 -5.28
N LEU A 18 -16.46 -17.77 -4.64
CA LEU A 18 -16.29 -17.45 -3.22
C LEU A 18 -16.21 -15.92 -2.97
N ILE A 19 -15.98 -15.15 -4.03
CA ILE A 19 -15.83 -13.70 -3.94
C ILE A 19 -17.19 -13.04 -4.17
N PRO A 20 -17.67 -12.16 -3.26
CA PRO A 20 -18.96 -11.50 -3.41
C PRO A 20 -19.14 -10.82 -4.77
N GLU A 21 -20.31 -10.98 -5.38
CA GLU A 21 -20.59 -10.58 -6.78
C GLU A 21 -20.38 -9.09 -7.05
N HIS A 22 -20.53 -8.24 -6.03
CA HIS A 22 -20.31 -6.79 -6.15
C HIS A 22 -18.82 -6.41 -6.17
N CYS A 23 -17.92 -7.30 -5.77
CA CYS A 23 -16.49 -7.08 -5.82
C CYS A 23 -15.92 -7.43 -7.20
N GLY A 24 -15.00 -6.61 -7.66
CA GLY A 24 -14.18 -6.89 -8.84
C GLY A 24 -13.11 -7.94 -8.53
N ILE A 25 -12.61 -8.58 -9.57
CA ILE A 25 -11.56 -9.58 -9.50
C ILE A 25 -10.54 -9.24 -10.59
N ILE A 26 -9.31 -9.03 -10.17
CA ILE A 26 -8.14 -8.89 -11.04
C ILE A 26 -7.20 -10.03 -10.65
N GLU A 27 -6.91 -10.90 -11.60
CA GLU A 27 -5.90 -11.92 -11.43
C GLU A 27 -4.57 -11.43 -11.97
N PHE A 28 -3.47 -11.89 -11.40
CA PHE A 28 -2.15 -11.64 -11.94
C PHE A 28 -1.35 -12.92 -12.11
N TYR A 29 -0.51 -12.90 -13.13
CA TYR A 29 0.51 -13.91 -13.40
C TYR A 29 1.87 -13.22 -13.42
N HIS A 30 2.82 -13.75 -12.67
CA HIS A 30 4.21 -13.29 -12.69
C HIS A 30 5.06 -14.32 -13.42
N ASN A 31 5.61 -13.92 -14.57
CA ASN A 31 6.54 -14.75 -15.33
C ASN A 31 7.93 -14.66 -14.69
N VAL A 32 8.40 -15.77 -14.11
CA VAL A 32 9.68 -15.82 -13.42
C VAL A 32 10.87 -15.71 -14.38
N ASP A 33 10.70 -16.13 -15.64
CA ASP A 33 11.77 -16.12 -16.65
C ASP A 33 11.99 -14.72 -17.23
N THR A 34 10.91 -13.95 -17.44
CA THR A 34 11.00 -12.57 -17.97
C THR A 34 10.94 -11.50 -16.88
N TRP A 35 10.60 -11.87 -15.65
CA TRP A 35 10.35 -10.97 -14.51
C TRP A 35 9.20 -9.96 -14.75
N GLU A 36 8.28 -10.30 -15.65
CA GLU A 36 7.13 -9.47 -16.01
C GLU A 36 5.86 -9.94 -15.29
N THR A 37 4.99 -8.99 -14.95
CA THR A 37 3.71 -9.29 -14.31
C THR A 37 2.57 -8.82 -15.19
N GLU A 38 1.69 -9.74 -15.53
CA GLU A 38 0.51 -9.49 -16.35
C GLU A 38 -0.75 -9.51 -15.48
N PHE A 39 -1.69 -8.62 -15.79
CA PHE A 39 -2.93 -8.45 -15.03
C PHE A 39 -4.14 -8.72 -15.91
N TYR A 40 -5.05 -9.52 -15.38
CA TYR A 40 -6.21 -10.05 -16.08
C TYR A 40 -7.48 -9.66 -15.31
N PRO A 41 -8.27 -8.69 -15.80
CA PRO A 41 -9.53 -8.32 -15.16
C PRO A 41 -10.58 -9.39 -15.44
N ILE A 42 -10.87 -10.23 -14.45
CA ILE A 42 -11.85 -11.32 -14.54
C ILE A 42 -13.27 -10.79 -14.32
N ARG A 43 -13.45 -9.88 -13.36
CA ARG A 43 -14.75 -9.28 -13.03
C ARG A 43 -14.61 -7.81 -12.68
N GLN A 44 -15.45 -6.96 -13.24
CA GLN A 44 -15.47 -5.53 -12.89
C GLN A 44 -16.21 -5.30 -11.57
N PRO A 45 -15.72 -4.41 -10.70
CA PRO A 45 -16.39 -4.10 -9.44
C PRO A 45 -17.67 -3.30 -9.68
N LYS A 46 -18.72 -3.60 -8.91
CA LYS A 46 -19.93 -2.79 -8.90
C LYS A 46 -19.76 -1.63 -7.91
N LYS A 47 -20.41 -0.51 -8.20
CA LYS A 47 -20.42 0.66 -7.31
C LYS A 47 -21.33 0.35 -6.13
N LEU A 48 -20.78 0.39 -4.91
CA LEU A 48 -21.47 0.02 -3.67
C LEU A 48 -22.37 1.15 -3.16
N HIS A 49 -21.94 2.40 -3.34
CA HIS A 49 -22.72 3.59 -3.01
C HIS A 49 -22.27 4.80 -3.84
N GLU A 50 -23.13 5.82 -3.89
CA GLU A 50 -22.86 7.07 -4.62
C GLU A 50 -22.34 8.19 -3.74
N ASP A 51 -22.37 8.00 -2.42
CA ASP A 51 -21.92 9.03 -1.49
C ASP A 51 -20.44 9.35 -1.68
N SER A 52 -20.13 10.63 -1.49
CA SER A 52 -18.75 11.09 -1.48
C SER A 52 -18.01 10.52 -0.28
N TYR A 53 -16.73 10.23 -0.46
CA TYR A 53 -15.86 9.71 0.59
C TYR A 53 -15.95 10.51 1.90
N TRP A 54 -16.10 11.84 1.81
CA TRP A 54 -16.16 12.77 2.96
C TRP A 54 -17.51 12.79 3.69
N LYS A 55 -18.59 12.29 3.09
CA LYS A 55 -19.84 12.05 3.85
C LYS A 55 -19.68 10.88 4.82
N LEU A 56 -18.79 9.95 4.49
CA LEU A 56 -18.61 8.70 5.22
C LEU A 56 -17.40 8.71 6.15
N ASN A 57 -16.52 9.70 6.02
CA ASN A 57 -15.33 9.85 6.84
C ASN A 57 -15.23 11.27 7.37
N ASP A 58 -14.88 11.36 8.66
CA ASP A 58 -14.50 12.64 9.25
C ASP A 58 -13.21 13.16 8.58
N LYS A 59 -13.38 14.25 7.84
CA LYS A 59 -12.30 14.90 7.08
C LYS A 59 -11.19 15.43 7.99
N ASP A 60 -11.55 16.01 9.13
CA ASP A 60 -10.59 16.61 10.04
C ASP A 60 -9.77 15.54 10.74
N LEU A 61 -10.42 14.44 11.16
CA LEU A 61 -9.73 13.28 11.71
C LEU A 61 -8.77 12.66 10.69
N PHE A 62 -9.20 12.53 9.43
CA PHE A 62 -8.35 12.01 8.36
C PHE A 62 -7.10 12.87 8.15
N ILE A 63 -7.27 14.19 8.03
CA ILE A 63 -6.15 15.13 7.82
C ILE A 63 -5.17 15.07 9.01
N ARG A 64 -5.67 15.00 10.24
CA ARG A 64 -4.83 14.87 11.44
C ARG A 64 -4.01 13.58 11.42
N LYS A 65 -4.61 12.45 11.10
CA LYS A 65 -3.90 11.16 10.99
C LYS A 65 -2.84 11.19 9.90
N MET A 66 -3.15 11.77 8.74
CA MET A 66 -2.21 11.91 7.63
C MET A 66 -1.02 12.79 8.02
N ALA A 67 -1.27 13.95 8.64
CA ALA A 67 -0.22 14.84 9.12
C ALA A 67 0.70 14.18 10.15
N LEU A 68 0.13 13.43 11.11
CA LEU A 68 0.90 12.67 12.10
C LEU A 68 1.79 11.60 11.45
N ASN A 69 1.26 10.86 10.47
CA ASN A 69 2.05 9.84 9.77
C ASN A 69 3.22 10.46 8.99
N LEU A 70 2.99 11.59 8.31
CA LEU A 70 4.04 12.32 7.60
C LEU A 70 5.10 12.88 8.55
N LEU A 71 4.68 13.41 9.71
CA LEU A 71 5.60 13.84 10.77
C LEU A 71 6.44 12.69 11.29
N GLN A 72 5.83 11.54 11.58
CA GLN A 72 6.53 10.34 12.02
C GLN A 72 7.57 9.90 11.00
N ARG A 73 7.19 9.73 9.72
CA ARG A 73 8.13 9.36 8.65
C ARG A 73 9.27 10.35 8.50
N LYS A 74 8.99 11.65 8.63
CA LYS A 74 10.03 12.70 8.60
C LYS A 74 11.02 12.53 9.73
N MET A 75 10.56 12.24 10.95
CA MET A 75 11.45 11.98 12.09
C MET A 75 12.24 10.69 11.93
N GLU A 76 11.65 9.63 11.41
CA GLU A 76 12.36 8.37 11.10
C GLU A 76 13.50 8.58 10.10
N ILE A 77 13.25 9.34 9.03
CA ILE A 77 14.28 9.67 8.02
C ILE A 77 15.38 10.53 8.64
N LYS A 78 15.02 11.54 9.45
CA LYS A 78 15.99 12.37 10.16
C LYS A 78 16.84 11.58 11.14
N GLY A 79 16.23 10.70 11.94
CA GLY A 79 16.94 9.82 12.87
C GLY A 79 17.94 8.92 12.16
N LYS A 80 17.54 8.30 11.04
CA LYS A 80 18.48 7.52 10.19
C LYS A 80 19.62 8.38 9.64
N HIS A 81 19.34 9.64 9.30
CA HIS A 81 20.38 10.56 8.85
C HIS A 81 21.34 10.93 9.99
N GLU A 82 20.84 11.13 11.21
CA GLU A 82 21.66 11.41 12.40
C GLU A 82 22.47 10.19 12.87
N GLU A 83 21.94 8.97 12.74
CA GLU A 83 22.68 7.72 12.94
C GLU A 83 23.84 7.58 11.95
N LEU A 84 23.68 8.05 10.71
CA LEU A 84 24.76 8.12 9.71
C LEU A 84 25.83 9.19 10.06
N ILE A 85 25.56 10.13 10.97
CA ILE A 85 26.54 11.14 11.43
C ILE A 85 27.48 10.55 12.50
N PHE A 86 27.04 9.55 13.26
CA PHE A 86 27.94 8.82 14.14
C PHE A 86 28.88 7.97 13.27
N LYS A 87 30.08 8.51 13.03
CA LYS A 87 31.18 7.75 12.42
C LYS A 87 31.27 6.39 13.08
N ASN A 88 31.40 5.36 12.25
CA ASN A 88 31.59 3.99 12.69
C ASN A 88 32.61 3.95 13.85
N PRO A 89 32.27 3.40 15.04
CA PRO A 89 33.19 3.33 16.17
C PRO A 89 34.54 2.67 15.85
N PHE A 90 34.58 1.85 14.80
CA PHE A 90 35.78 1.19 14.29
C PHE A 90 36.64 2.10 13.39
N GLU A 91 36.08 3.16 12.80
CA GLU A 91 36.83 4.19 12.05
C GLU A 91 37.48 5.22 12.98
N ILE A 92 36.88 5.48 14.15
CA ILE A 92 37.42 6.41 15.16
C ILE A 92 38.78 5.92 15.70
N LYS A 93 39.05 4.62 15.66
CA LYS A 93 40.32 4.02 16.12
C LYS A 93 41.50 4.14 15.14
N LYS A 94 41.29 4.61 13.90
CA LYS A 94 42.37 4.80 12.90
C LYS A 94 43.02 6.19 12.94
N LEU A 95 42.52 7.09 13.79
CA LEU A 95 43.12 8.40 14.05
C LEU A 95 43.89 8.37 15.38
N LYS A 96 44.98 7.59 15.42
CA LYS A 96 46.05 7.73 16.41
C LYS A 96 47.36 7.31 15.77
#